data_AF-A0A1G0PDD2-F1
#
_entry.id   AF-A0A1G0PDD2-F1
#
_cell.length_a   1.000
_cell.length_b   1.000
_cell.length_c   1.000
_cell.angle_alpha   90.00
_cell.angle_beta   90.00
_cell.angle_gamma   90.00
#
_symmetry.space_group_name_H-M   'P 1'
#
loop_
_entity.id
_entity.type
_entity.pdbx_description
1 polymer ?
#
loop_
_entity_poly.entity_id
_entity_poly.type
_entity_poly.pdbx_seq_one_letter_code
_entity_poly.pdbx_strand_id
1 'polypeptide(L)' 'MKKVLGYEMKVAALDDVLTGKIWAYSDPPDGEAGEERRKSKRQKDLTDIMRLVETHPRLHEVLPKEIKTIIG' A
#
# COMPACT_ATOMS: atom_id res chain seq x y z
N MET A 1 3.07 17.86 -10.06
CA MET A 1 1.67 17.89 -10.51
C MET A 1 1.42 16.68 -11.40
N LYS A 2 0.22 16.11 -11.38
CA LYS A 2 -0.23 15.05 -12.28
C LYS A 2 -1.58 15.44 -12.85
N LYS A 3 -1.81 15.11 -14.11
CA LYS A 3 -3.09 15.30 -14.77
C LYS A 3 -4.05 14.17 -14.39
N VAL A 4 -5.13 14.50 -13.69
CA VAL A 4 -6.16 13.55 -13.24
C VAL A 4 -7.50 14.05 -13.75
N LEU A 5 -8.19 13.26 -14.57
CA LEU A 5 -9.48 13.63 -15.19
C LEU A 5 -9.47 15.02 -15.87
N GLY A 6 -8.32 15.43 -16.42
CA GLY A 6 -8.16 16.73 -17.09
C GLY A 6 -7.61 17.86 -16.21
N TYR A 7 -7.53 17.68 -14.89
CA TYR A 7 -7.07 18.70 -13.95
C TYR A 7 -5.62 18.46 -13.50
N GLU A 8 -4.85 19.54 -13.34
CA GLU A 8 -3.52 19.49 -12.72
C GLU A 8 -3.66 19.44 -11.21
N MET A 9 -3.22 18.34 -10.60
CA MET A 9 -3.38 18.11 -9.16
C MET A 9 -2.06 17.72 -8.50
N LYS A 10 -1.90 18.07 -7.22
CA LYS A 10 -0.88 17.47 -6.36
C LYS A 10 -1.39 16.09 -5.94
N VAL A 11 -0.59 15.07 -6.18
CA VAL A 11 -0.87 13.70 -5.74
C VAL A 11 0.35 13.20 -4.97
N ALA A 12 0.12 12.28 -4.03
CA ALA A 12 1.19 11.65 -3.27
C ALA A 12 2.19 10.94 -4.20
N ALA A 13 3.46 10.90 -3.79
CA ALA A 13 4.46 10.12 -4.52
C ALA A 13 4.13 8.62 -4.40
N LEU A 14 4.66 7.81 -5.32
CA LEU A 14 4.45 6.36 -5.29
C LEU A 14 4.97 5.73 -3.99
N ASP A 15 6.10 6.24 -3.50
CA ASP A 15 6.72 5.78 -2.26
C ASP A 15 5.84 6.09 -1.03
N ASP A 16 5.20 7.27 -1.01
CA ASP A 16 4.24 7.65 0.04
C ASP A 16 3.00 6.76 -0.01
N VAL A 17 2.46 6.53 -1.21
CA VAL A 17 1.28 5.66 -1.42
C VAL A 17 1.59 4.24 -0.96
N LEU A 18 2.76 3.70 -1.32
CA LEU A 18 3.19 2.38 -0.90
C LEU A 18 3.34 2.28 0.62
N THR A 19 3.97 3.27 1.25
CA THR A 19 4.13 3.34 2.70
C THR A 19 2.79 3.28 3.42
N GLY A 20 1.81 4.07 2.98
CA GLY A 20 0.46 4.04 3.55
C GLY A 20 -0.25 2.70 3.40
N LYS A 21 0.01 1.96 2.30
CA LYS A 21 -0.52 0.60 2.10
C LYS A 21 0.14 -0.42 3.02
N ILE A 22 1.46 -0.34 3.19
CA ILE A 22 2.20 -1.22 4.10
C ILE A 22 1.70 -1.05 5.53
N TRP A 23 1.51 0.19 5.98
CA TRP A 23 0.96 0.47 7.31
C TRP A 23 -0.46 -0.10 7.45
N ALA A 24 -1.34 0.17 6.50
CA ALA A 24 -2.71 -0.32 6.53
C ALA A 24 -2.84 -1.86 6.49
N TYR A 25 -1.89 -2.54 5.83
CA TYR A 25 -1.80 -4.00 5.84
C TYR A 25 -1.29 -4.54 7.19
N SER A 26 -0.32 -3.83 7.78
CA SER A 26 0.35 -4.21 9.03
C SER A 26 -0.43 -3.81 10.28
N ASP A 27 -1.49 -3.02 10.14
CA ASP A 27 -2.30 -2.55 11.26
C ASP A 27 -2.83 -3.74 12.09
N PRO A 28 -2.52 -3.76 13.40
CA PRO A 28 -2.94 -4.84 14.27
C PRO A 28 -4.48 -4.82 14.44
N PRO A 29 -5.09 -6.00 14.63
CA PRO A 29 -6.54 -6.11 14.79
C PRO A 29 -7.09 -5.35 16.01
N ASP A 30 -6.25 -5.05 17.01
CA ASP A 30 -6.65 -4.53 18.32
C ASP A 30 -6.27 -3.05 18.55
N GLY A 31 -6.09 -2.25 17.50
CA GLY A 31 -5.74 -0.83 17.62
C GLY A 31 -6.84 0.03 18.28
N GLU A 32 -6.46 1.04 19.08
CA GLU A 32 -7.35 1.94 19.83
C GLU A 32 -8.41 2.68 18.97
N ALA A 33 -8.25 2.68 17.65
CA ALA A 33 -9.22 3.17 16.67
C ALA A 33 -10.19 2.08 16.19
N GLY A 34 -10.71 1.24 17.09
CA GLY A 34 -12.06 0.65 17.08
C GLY A 34 -12.53 -0.23 15.91
N GLU A 35 -11.79 -0.41 14.83
CA GLU A 35 -12.17 -1.29 13.73
C GLU A 35 -11.01 -2.20 13.35
N GLU A 36 -11.08 -3.46 13.81
CA GLU A 36 -10.20 -4.51 13.32
C GLU A 36 -10.19 -4.46 11.79
N ARG A 37 -8.99 -4.34 11.20
CA ARG A 37 -8.82 -4.31 9.74
C ARG A 37 -9.34 -5.63 9.17
N ARG A 38 -10.61 -5.66 8.74
CA ARG A 38 -11.29 -6.88 8.25
C ARG A 38 -10.40 -7.60 7.23
N LYS A 39 -10.39 -8.95 7.25
CA LYS A 39 -9.53 -9.77 6.39
C LYS A 39 -9.60 -9.38 4.91
N SER A 40 -10.79 -9.07 4.40
CA SER A 40 -10.98 -8.61 3.01
C SER A 40 -10.27 -7.28 2.72
N LYS A 41 -10.21 -6.37 3.70
CA LYS A 41 -9.51 -5.09 3.58
C LYS A 41 -7.99 -5.28 3.58
N ARG A 42 -7.47 -6.13 4.48
CA ARG A 42 -6.05 -6.53 4.48
C ARG A 42 -5.65 -7.16 3.16
N GLN A 43 -6.47 -8.08 2.63
CA GLN A 43 -6.21 -8.72 1.33
C GLN A 43 -6.20 -7.70 0.19
N LYS A 44 -7.14 -6.74 0.19
CA LYS A 44 -7.14 -5.64 -0.78
C LYS A 44 -5.85 -4.83 -0.71
N ASP A 45 -5.41 -4.46 0.50
CA ASP A 45 -4.20 -3.67 0.68
C ASP A 45 -2.95 -4.44 0.19
N LEU A 46 -2.88 -5.76 0.42
CA LEU A 46 -1.83 -6.62 -0.15
C LEU A 46 -1.85 -6.64 -1.69
N THR A 47 -3.03 -6.80 -2.30
CA THR A 47 -3.17 -6.76 -3.77
C THR A 47 -2.78 -5.39 -4.34
N ASP A 48 -3.12 -4.30 -3.65
CA ASP A 48 -2.70 -2.95 -4.04
C ASP A 48 -1.16 -2.81 -4.01
N ILE A 49 -0.49 -3.39 -2.99
CA ILE A 49 0.98 -3.41 -2.87
C ILE A 49 1.61 -4.20 -4.03
N MET A 50 1.12 -5.42 -4.29
CA MET A 50 1.60 -6.27 -5.39
C MET A 50 1.55 -5.51 -6.73
N ARG A 51 0.39 -4.93 -7.06
CA ARG A 51 0.21 -4.19 -8.31
C ARG A 51 1.14 -2.99 -8.46
N LEU A 52 1.40 -2.27 -7.36
CA LEU A 52 2.32 -1.13 -7.38
C LEU A 52 3.76 -1.57 -7.69
N VAL A 53 4.19 -2.68 -7.10
CA VAL A 53 5.54 -3.23 -7.25
C VAL A 53 5.71 -3.86 -8.64
N GLU A 54 4.70 -4.57 -9.15
CA GLU A 54 4.69 -5.08 -10.53
C GLU A 54 4.85 -3.96 -11.55
N THR A 55 4.12 -2.85 -11.36
CA THR A 55 4.19 -1.70 -12.26
C THR A 55 5.46 -0.87 -12.06
N HIS A 56 6.04 -0.88 -10.85
CA HIS A 56 7.23 -0.12 -10.49
C HIS A 56 8.22 -0.99 -9.70
N PRO A 57 9.01 -1.85 -10.37
CA PRO A 57 9.85 -2.84 -9.71
C PRO A 57 10.83 -2.28 -8.66
N ARG A 58 11.28 -1.03 -8.83
CA ARG A 58 12.13 -0.32 -7.84
C ARG A 58 11.51 -0.27 -6.44
N LEU A 59 10.19 -0.29 -6.34
CA LEU A 59 9.46 -0.26 -5.08
C LEU A 59 9.60 -1.56 -4.29
N HIS A 60 10.00 -2.66 -4.93
CA HIS A 60 10.24 -3.93 -4.24
C HIS A 60 11.33 -3.78 -3.17
N GLU A 61 12.36 -2.96 -3.42
CA GLU A 61 13.50 -2.80 -2.52
C GLU A 61 13.10 -2.26 -1.14
N VAL A 62 12.11 -1.37 -1.10
CA VAL A 62 11.64 -0.69 0.12
C VAL A 62 10.59 -1.48 0.90
N LEU A 63 10.11 -2.62 0.38
CA LEU A 63 9.15 -3.44 1.11
C LEU A 63 9.78 -4.09 2.36
N PRO A 64 9.01 -4.20 3.46
CA PRO A 64 9.37 -5.03 4.61
C PRO A 64 9.57 -6.50 4.21
N LYS A 65 10.40 -7.22 4.97
CA LYS A 65 10.76 -8.61 4.69
C LYS A 65 9.55 -9.54 4.74
N GLU A 66 8.62 -9.26 5.63
CA GLU A 66 7.39 -10.02 5.86
C GLU A 66 6.53 -9.99 4.60
N ILE A 67 6.37 -8.80 3.99
CA ILE A 67 5.60 -8.62 2.77
C ILE A 67 6.34 -9.23 1.57
N LYS A 68 7.67 -9.03 1.46
CA LYS A 68 8.51 -9.65 0.41
C LYS A 68 8.34 -11.17 0.37
N THR A 69 8.23 -11.81 1.54
CA THR A 69 8.05 -13.26 1.65
C THR A 69 6.69 -13.73 1.13
N ILE A 70 5.66 -12.89 1.24
CA ILE A 70 4.29 -13.21 0.82
C ILE A 70 4.12 -13.06 -0.70
N ILE A 71 4.78 -12.07 -1.29
CA ILE A 71 4.67 -11.74 -2.72
C ILE A 71 5.73 -12.45 -3.59
N GLY A 72 6.61 -13.25 -2.97
CA GLY A 72 7.77 -13.88 -3.59
C GLY A 72 7.46 -14.75 -4.79
#